data_AF-A0A351TLB9-F1
#
_entry.id   AF-A0A351TLB9-F1
#
_cell.length_a   1.000
_cell.length_b   1.000
_cell.length_c   1.000
_cell.angle_alpha   90.00
_cell.angle_beta   90.00
_cell.angle_gamma   90.00
#
_symmetry.space_group_name_H-M   'P 1'
#
loop_
_entity.id
_entity.type
_entity.pdbx_description
1 polymer ?
#
loop_
_entity_poly.entity_id
_entity_poly.type
_entity_poly.pdbx_seq_one_letter_code
_entity_poly.pdbx_strand_id
1 'polypeptide(L)'
;GDTKVGYSSRLSGEKKRAVRKIFRERALFDLNESKDCLVQSCDALLPESERQNRLSDRIRLENLKLPATGLIVRTRAEETESAEELLQHFYTLSAQYINLLYSALHRSCFSCLKEADTDLGTVFRYFSFDEVHNLEIITDQKDIYERLRAKNKPEEVSCSKGQFYIGKNTFSSEGQCSMEGNDSSMCPGIRFYQDDMLSLSSLYSVDKKLREALDSRVWLKSGAYLVIEPTEALTVIDVNSGKYESEKDAHDTYLKINLEAAEEVARQLRLRNLSGIIIVDFINMQLPGDQKELLQYLKKVVSRDRIPTNVVDMTALGLVEITRKKINRPLQEQFRE
;
A
#
# COMPACT_ATOMS: atom_id res chain seq x y z
N GLY A 1 -10.92 4.41 -24.13
CA GLY A 1 -9.54 4.11 -23.72
C GLY A 1 -8.96 3.06 -24.65
N ASP A 2 -7.73 2.66 -24.40
CA ASP A 2 -7.13 1.48 -25.05
C ASP A 2 -7.58 0.22 -24.28
N THR A 3 -7.82 -0.91 -24.96
CA THR A 3 -8.22 -2.19 -24.34
C THR A 3 -7.01 -3.00 -23.86
N LYS A 4 -5.79 -2.52 -24.10
CA LYS A 4 -4.55 -3.22 -23.73
C LYS A 4 -4.43 -3.56 -22.24
N VAL A 5 -3.79 -4.70 -22.01
CA VAL A 5 -3.38 -5.17 -20.69
C VAL A 5 -1.89 -4.88 -20.49
N GLY A 6 -1.60 -3.98 -19.56
CA GLY A 6 -0.25 -3.60 -19.15
C GLY A 6 0.23 -4.35 -17.92
N TYR A 7 1.53 -4.61 -17.84
CA TYR A 7 2.18 -5.23 -16.69
C TYR A 7 3.28 -4.31 -16.16
N SER A 8 3.39 -4.17 -14.85
CA SER A 8 4.50 -3.46 -14.23
C SER A 8 5.85 -4.05 -14.64
N SER A 9 6.84 -3.19 -14.87
CA SER A 9 8.21 -3.60 -15.19
C SER A 9 8.85 -4.43 -14.08
N ARG A 10 8.46 -4.20 -12.81
CA ARG A 10 9.02 -4.88 -11.64
C ARG A 10 8.41 -6.25 -11.33
N LEU A 11 7.33 -6.63 -12.02
CA LEU A 11 6.77 -7.98 -11.88
C LEU A 11 7.73 -9.00 -12.52
N SER A 12 7.93 -10.13 -11.83
CA SER A 12 8.76 -11.22 -12.32
C SER A 12 8.20 -11.78 -13.63
N GLY A 13 9.07 -12.32 -14.48
CA GLY A 13 8.66 -12.95 -15.74
C GLY A 13 7.75 -14.16 -15.50
N GLU A 14 7.95 -14.87 -14.40
CA GLU A 14 7.10 -15.97 -13.96
C GLU A 14 5.69 -15.51 -13.60
N LYS A 15 5.56 -14.50 -12.71
CA LYS A 15 4.25 -13.96 -12.33
C LYS A 15 3.48 -13.41 -13.53
N LYS A 16 4.14 -12.69 -14.44
CA LYS A 16 3.54 -12.22 -15.70
C LYS A 16 2.97 -13.37 -16.54
N ARG A 17 3.70 -14.49 -16.65
CA ARG A 17 3.24 -15.68 -17.39
C ARG A 17 2.06 -16.36 -16.70
N ALA A 18 2.09 -16.48 -15.37
CA ALA A 18 1.01 -17.07 -14.59
C ALA A 18 -0.30 -16.26 -14.76
N VAL A 19 -0.24 -14.94 -14.62
CA VAL A 19 -1.40 -14.05 -14.83
C VAL A 19 -1.93 -14.16 -16.26
N ARG A 20 -1.06 -14.14 -17.27
CA ARG A 20 -1.49 -14.32 -18.67
C ARG A 20 -2.20 -15.65 -18.89
N LYS A 21 -1.67 -16.73 -18.32
CA LYS A 21 -2.23 -18.07 -18.45
C LYS A 21 -3.66 -18.11 -17.89
N ILE A 22 -3.85 -17.71 -16.62
CA ILE A 22 -5.16 -17.78 -15.99
C ILE A 22 -6.20 -16.86 -16.64
N PHE A 23 -5.79 -15.66 -17.09
CA PHE A 23 -6.70 -14.73 -17.78
C PHE A 23 -7.14 -15.27 -19.15
N ARG A 24 -6.25 -15.95 -19.88
CA ARG A 24 -6.60 -16.63 -21.14
C ARG A 24 -7.52 -17.82 -20.92
N GLU A 25 -7.25 -18.65 -19.91
CA GLU A 25 -8.10 -19.80 -19.55
C GLU A 25 -9.52 -19.36 -19.18
N ARG A 26 -9.68 -18.16 -18.61
CA ARG A 26 -10.98 -17.55 -18.28
C ARG A 26 -11.58 -16.70 -19.40
N ALA A 27 -11.01 -16.74 -20.61
CA ALA A 27 -11.47 -15.98 -21.77
C ALA A 27 -11.60 -14.46 -21.52
N LEU A 28 -10.73 -13.90 -20.66
CA LEU A 28 -10.71 -12.46 -20.36
C LEU A 28 -9.99 -11.65 -21.43
N PHE A 29 -9.20 -12.29 -22.30
CA PHE A 29 -8.50 -11.65 -23.40
C PHE A 29 -9.17 -11.93 -24.74
N ASP A 30 -9.19 -10.92 -25.60
CA ASP A 30 -9.59 -11.07 -26.99
C ASP A 30 -8.53 -11.87 -27.75
N LEU A 31 -8.91 -13.07 -28.19
CA LEU A 31 -8.01 -13.99 -28.88
C LEU A 31 -7.74 -13.58 -30.34
N ASN A 32 -8.51 -12.62 -30.88
CA ASN A 32 -8.30 -12.10 -32.24
C ASN A 32 -7.21 -11.03 -32.30
N GLU A 33 -6.80 -10.51 -31.14
CA GLU A 33 -5.77 -9.49 -31.02
C GLU A 33 -4.39 -10.11 -30.81
N SER A 34 -3.40 -9.57 -31.52
CA SER A 34 -1.99 -10.01 -31.38
C SER A 34 -1.37 -9.65 -30.02
N LYS A 35 -2.00 -8.73 -29.29
CA LYS A 35 -1.59 -8.24 -27.97
C LYS A 35 -2.64 -8.63 -26.94
N ASP A 36 -2.23 -8.77 -25.68
CA ASP A 36 -3.17 -9.03 -24.59
C ASP A 36 -4.14 -7.82 -24.47
N CYS A 37 -5.37 -8.00 -24.96
CA CYS A 37 -6.44 -6.99 -24.95
C CYS A 37 -7.63 -7.52 -24.15
N LEU A 38 -8.17 -6.71 -23.23
CA LEU A 38 -9.28 -7.08 -22.38
C LEU A 38 -10.60 -7.13 -23.16
N VAL A 39 -11.39 -8.18 -22.96
CA VAL A 39 -12.74 -8.31 -23.53
C VAL A 39 -13.68 -7.25 -22.93
N GLN A 40 -14.49 -6.61 -23.76
CA GLN A 40 -15.44 -5.57 -23.36
C GLN A 40 -16.87 -6.13 -23.24
N SER A 41 -17.02 -7.25 -22.51
CA SER A 41 -18.32 -7.90 -22.28
C SER A 41 -18.53 -8.19 -20.80
N CYS A 42 -19.72 -7.87 -20.28
CA CYS A 42 -20.12 -8.22 -18.91
C CYS A 42 -20.04 -9.73 -18.65
N ASP A 43 -20.23 -10.55 -19.68
CA ASP A 43 -20.18 -12.02 -19.58
C ASP A 43 -18.78 -12.54 -19.29
N ALA A 44 -17.76 -11.88 -19.84
CA ALA A 44 -16.36 -12.22 -19.58
C ALA A 44 -15.89 -11.59 -18.26
N LEU A 45 -16.29 -10.34 -17.99
CA LEU A 45 -15.77 -9.58 -16.85
C LEU A 45 -16.40 -9.95 -15.50
N LEU A 46 -17.48 -10.73 -15.48
CA LEU A 46 -18.13 -11.18 -14.25
C LEU A 46 -18.23 -12.71 -14.19
N PRO A 47 -17.99 -13.32 -13.02
CA PRO A 47 -18.26 -14.73 -12.84
C PRO A 47 -19.76 -15.00 -12.95
N GLU A 48 -20.13 -16.23 -13.31
CA GLU A 48 -21.52 -16.64 -13.51
C GLU A 48 -22.41 -16.37 -12.29
N SER A 49 -21.92 -16.68 -11.08
CA SER A 49 -22.62 -16.39 -9.83
C SER A 49 -22.96 -14.91 -9.68
N GLU A 50 -22.02 -14.02 -9.99
CA GLU A 50 -22.23 -12.58 -9.89
C GLU A 50 -23.25 -12.11 -10.94
N ARG A 51 -23.20 -12.63 -12.18
CA ARG A 51 -24.20 -12.30 -13.19
C ARG A 51 -25.61 -12.70 -12.72
N GLN A 52 -25.77 -13.89 -12.14
CA GLN A 52 -27.04 -14.35 -11.60
C GLN A 52 -27.55 -13.42 -10.48
N ASN A 53 -26.67 -13.01 -9.56
CA ASN A 53 -27.00 -12.07 -8.49
C ASN A 53 -27.47 -10.71 -9.05
N ARG A 54 -26.80 -10.20 -10.08
CA ARG A 54 -27.19 -8.93 -10.72
C ARG A 54 -28.56 -9.03 -11.38
N LEU A 55 -28.90 -10.17 -11.98
CA LEU A 55 -30.25 -10.39 -12.51
C LEU A 55 -31.31 -10.36 -11.40
N SER A 56 -31.06 -10.96 -10.23
CA SER A 56 -31.99 -10.87 -9.08
C SER A 56 -32.15 -9.44 -8.56
N ASP A 57 -31.11 -8.61 -8.67
CA ASP A 57 -31.16 -7.18 -8.33
C ASP A 57 -31.82 -6.32 -9.40
N ARG A 58 -32.41 -6.94 -10.44
CA ARG A 58 -33.04 -6.29 -11.59
C ARG A 58 -32.07 -5.47 -12.44
N ILE A 59 -30.76 -5.73 -12.32
CA ILE A 59 -29.72 -5.13 -13.14
C ILE A 59 -29.62 -5.92 -14.45
N ARG A 60 -30.15 -5.34 -15.53
CA ARG A 60 -30.11 -5.94 -16.88
C ARG A 60 -28.80 -5.60 -17.58
N LEU A 61 -27.81 -6.48 -17.43
CA LEU A 61 -26.46 -6.32 -18.00
C LEU A 61 -26.45 -6.22 -19.53
N GLU A 62 -27.43 -6.82 -20.22
CA GLU A 62 -27.63 -6.75 -21.67
C GLU A 62 -27.78 -5.31 -22.20
N ASN A 63 -28.27 -4.39 -21.36
CA ASN A 63 -28.46 -2.99 -21.72
C ASN A 63 -27.21 -2.14 -21.46
N LEU A 64 -26.18 -2.71 -20.83
CA LEU A 64 -24.97 -2.00 -20.45
C LEU A 64 -23.90 -2.13 -21.54
N LYS A 65 -23.61 -1.03 -22.22
CA LYS A 65 -22.47 -0.95 -23.15
C LYS A 65 -21.21 -0.56 -22.39
N LEU A 66 -20.23 -1.45 -22.36
CA LEU A 66 -18.95 -1.17 -21.71
C LEU A 66 -18.08 -0.28 -22.61
N PRO A 67 -17.54 0.85 -22.10
CA PRO A 67 -16.59 1.65 -22.85
C PRO A 67 -15.24 0.91 -22.93
N ALA A 68 -14.49 1.15 -24.02
CA ALA A 68 -13.19 0.53 -24.25
C ALA A 68 -12.21 0.81 -23.09
N THR A 69 -11.90 -0.24 -22.34
CA THR A 69 -11.16 -0.21 -21.07
C THR A 69 -10.06 -1.26 -21.03
N GLY A 70 -8.86 -0.85 -20.63
CA GLY A 70 -7.71 -1.74 -20.44
C GLY A 70 -7.50 -2.10 -18.98
N LEU A 71 -6.49 -2.92 -18.72
CA LEU A 71 -6.12 -3.38 -17.38
C LEU A 71 -4.63 -3.11 -17.12
N ILE A 72 -4.25 -2.77 -15.89
CA ILE A 72 -2.85 -2.67 -15.49
C ILE A 72 -2.60 -3.56 -14.28
N VAL A 73 -1.78 -4.59 -14.46
CA VAL A 73 -1.28 -5.44 -13.38
C VAL A 73 -0.10 -4.74 -12.71
N ARG A 74 -0.28 -4.35 -11.44
CA ARG A 74 0.70 -3.55 -10.68
C ARG A 74 1.66 -4.42 -9.86
N THR A 75 2.67 -3.79 -9.27
CA THR A 75 3.77 -4.46 -8.54
C THR A 75 3.32 -5.36 -7.40
N ARG A 76 2.22 -5.04 -6.72
CA ARG A 76 1.66 -5.86 -5.64
C ARG A 76 1.19 -7.24 -6.08
N ALA A 77 0.98 -7.46 -7.37
CA ALA A 77 0.69 -8.79 -7.86
C ALA A 77 1.86 -9.78 -7.68
N GLU A 78 3.05 -9.29 -7.31
CA GLU A 78 4.15 -10.17 -6.90
C GLU A 78 3.89 -10.80 -5.52
N GLU A 79 3.21 -10.08 -4.63
CA GLU A 79 2.97 -10.46 -3.23
C GLU A 79 1.88 -11.52 -3.06
N THR A 80 1.02 -11.71 -4.07
CA THR A 80 -0.06 -12.72 -3.98
C THR A 80 0.48 -14.13 -4.10
N GLU A 81 -0.06 -15.06 -3.32
CA GLU A 81 0.41 -16.45 -3.30
C GLU A 81 0.08 -17.18 -4.61
N SER A 82 -1.07 -16.85 -5.21
CA SER A 82 -1.61 -17.52 -6.40
C SER A 82 -2.07 -16.54 -7.49
N ALA A 83 -2.22 -17.05 -8.71
CA ALA A 83 -2.81 -16.29 -9.81
C ALA A 83 -4.34 -16.21 -9.70
N GLU A 84 -4.94 -17.18 -9.01
CA GLU A 84 -6.35 -17.28 -8.66
C GLU A 84 -6.79 -16.14 -7.74
N GLU A 85 -5.96 -15.77 -6.77
CA GLU A 85 -6.21 -14.61 -5.89
C GLU A 85 -6.29 -13.30 -6.71
N LEU A 86 -5.39 -13.14 -7.68
CA LEU A 86 -5.41 -11.98 -8.59
C LEU A 86 -6.63 -11.97 -9.49
N LEU A 87 -7.07 -13.15 -9.95
CA LEU A 87 -8.30 -13.29 -10.70
C LEU A 87 -9.53 -12.90 -9.86
N GLN A 88 -9.56 -13.28 -8.59
CA GLN A 88 -10.62 -12.89 -7.67
C GLN A 88 -10.65 -11.37 -7.46
N HIS A 89 -9.48 -10.75 -7.25
CA HIS A 89 -9.36 -9.28 -7.17
C HIS A 89 -9.85 -8.60 -8.45
N PHE A 90 -9.51 -9.16 -9.62
CA PHE A 90 -10.01 -8.67 -10.90
C PHE A 90 -11.54 -8.71 -10.98
N TYR A 91 -12.17 -9.84 -10.64
CA TYR A 91 -13.63 -9.93 -10.68
C TYR A 91 -14.31 -8.97 -9.71
N THR A 92 -13.77 -8.78 -8.51
CA THR A 92 -14.26 -7.79 -7.56
C THR A 92 -14.20 -6.37 -8.14
N LEU A 93 -13.09 -6.00 -8.78
CA LEU A 93 -12.94 -4.70 -9.45
C LEU A 93 -13.90 -4.54 -10.63
N SER A 94 -14.07 -5.59 -11.44
CA SER A 94 -14.99 -5.59 -12.58
C SER A 94 -16.45 -5.45 -12.13
N ALA A 95 -16.85 -6.12 -11.05
CA ALA A 95 -18.18 -5.98 -10.45
C ALA A 95 -18.43 -4.56 -9.96
N GLN A 96 -17.46 -3.94 -9.27
CA GLN A 96 -17.55 -2.54 -8.86
C GLN A 96 -17.65 -1.60 -10.06
N TYR A 97 -16.83 -1.82 -11.08
CA TYR A 97 -16.83 -1.02 -12.30
C TYR A 97 -18.19 -1.08 -13.03
N ILE A 98 -18.73 -2.27 -13.21
CA ILE A 98 -20.04 -2.49 -13.85
C ILE A 98 -21.17 -1.85 -13.02
N ASN A 99 -21.12 -1.99 -11.69
CA ASN A 99 -22.09 -1.36 -10.80
C ASN A 99 -22.07 0.17 -10.91
N LEU A 100 -20.88 0.77 -11.06
CA LEU A 100 -20.74 2.21 -11.24
C LEU A 100 -21.33 2.67 -12.57
N LEU A 101 -21.04 1.97 -13.66
CA LEU A 101 -21.61 2.29 -14.96
C LEU A 101 -23.13 2.16 -14.94
N TYR A 102 -23.64 1.08 -14.35
CA TYR A 102 -25.09 0.88 -14.23
C TYR A 102 -25.74 1.98 -13.38
N SER A 103 -25.16 2.31 -12.22
CA SER A 103 -25.65 3.38 -11.35
C SER A 103 -25.64 4.73 -12.07
N ALA A 104 -24.60 5.00 -12.88
CA ALA A 104 -24.51 6.23 -13.65
C ALA A 104 -25.68 6.42 -14.62
N LEU A 105 -26.19 5.33 -15.23
CA LEU A 105 -27.33 5.37 -16.16
C LEU A 105 -28.64 5.80 -15.50
N HIS A 106 -28.76 5.59 -14.19
CA HIS A 106 -30.01 5.78 -13.44
C HIS A 106 -29.97 6.96 -12.45
N ARG A 107 -28.89 7.76 -12.47
CA ARG A 107 -28.70 8.91 -11.58
C ARG A 107 -28.72 10.21 -12.36
N SER A 108 -29.17 11.29 -11.72
CA SER A 108 -29.07 12.63 -12.28
C SER A 108 -27.62 13.09 -12.37
N CYS A 109 -27.33 13.95 -13.34
CA CYS A 109 -26.02 14.60 -13.48
C CYS A 109 -25.56 15.24 -12.16
N PHE A 110 -24.25 15.26 -11.93
CA PHE A 110 -23.59 15.77 -10.71
C PHE A 110 -23.84 14.98 -9.41
N SER A 111 -24.34 13.74 -9.50
CA SER A 111 -24.42 12.83 -8.35
C SER A 111 -23.08 12.15 -8.07
N CYS A 112 -22.69 12.00 -6.80
CA CYS A 112 -21.56 11.15 -6.42
C CYS A 112 -21.93 9.66 -6.59
N LEU A 113 -21.21 8.94 -7.45
CA LEU A 113 -21.42 7.50 -7.69
C LEU A 113 -20.51 6.61 -6.83
N LYS A 114 -19.30 7.09 -6.57
CA LYS A 114 -18.32 6.48 -5.66
C LYS A 114 -17.45 7.59 -5.10
N GLU A 115 -17.43 7.68 -3.78
CA GLU A 115 -16.44 8.47 -3.07
C GLU A 115 -15.09 7.74 -3.17
N ALA A 116 -14.01 8.50 -3.35
CA ALA A 116 -12.68 7.92 -3.24
C ALA A 116 -12.53 7.23 -1.88
N ASP A 117 -11.70 6.20 -1.80
CA ASP A 117 -11.40 5.59 -0.51
C ASP A 117 -10.99 6.71 0.47
N THR A 118 -11.68 6.79 1.60
CA THR A 118 -11.37 7.67 2.73
C THR A 118 -9.87 7.60 3.07
N ASP A 119 -9.30 8.59 3.76
CA ASP A 119 -7.89 8.60 4.16
C ASP A 119 -7.39 7.26 4.73
N LEU A 120 -8.26 6.53 5.42
CA LEU A 120 -8.04 5.17 5.91
C LEU A 120 -7.63 4.15 4.83
N GLY A 121 -8.23 4.18 3.64
CA GLY A 121 -7.82 3.32 2.54
C GLY A 121 -6.42 3.66 2.02
N THR A 122 -6.05 4.95 2.05
CA THR A 122 -4.67 5.37 1.82
C THR A 122 -3.73 4.85 2.92
N VAL A 123 -4.15 4.92 4.18
CA VAL A 123 -3.42 4.37 5.33
C VAL A 123 -3.21 2.87 5.20
N PHE A 124 -4.23 2.08 4.85
CA PHE A 124 -4.09 0.64 4.65
C PHE A 124 -3.17 0.26 3.49
N ARG A 125 -3.05 1.11 2.46
CA ARG A 125 -2.04 0.89 1.42
C ARG A 125 -0.61 0.93 1.99
N TYR A 126 -0.38 1.55 3.15
CA TYR A 126 0.93 1.53 3.83
C TYR A 126 1.16 0.34 4.76
N PHE A 127 0.25 -0.64 4.85
CA PHE A 127 0.45 -1.89 5.60
C PHE A 127 0.34 -3.13 4.71
N SER A 128 1.17 -4.14 4.95
CA SER A 128 1.25 -5.34 4.12
C SER A 128 0.13 -6.25 4.57
N PHE A 129 -0.32 -7.14 3.70
CA PHE A 129 -1.43 -8.02 4.02
C PHE A 129 -1.18 -8.80 5.33
N ASP A 130 0.01 -9.39 5.48
CA ASP A 130 0.46 -10.09 6.68
C ASP A 130 0.61 -9.19 7.93
N GLU A 131 0.98 -7.92 7.73
CA GLU A 131 1.08 -6.96 8.84
C GLU A 131 -0.32 -6.60 9.35
N VAL A 132 -1.29 -6.41 8.45
CA VAL A 132 -2.66 -6.00 8.78
C VAL A 132 -3.38 -7.02 9.67
N HIS A 133 -3.09 -8.30 9.53
CA HIS A 133 -3.71 -9.36 10.35
C HIS A 133 -3.46 -9.24 11.84
N ASN A 134 -2.31 -8.68 12.23
CA ASN A 134 -1.94 -8.49 13.63
C ASN A 134 -2.17 -7.05 14.11
N LEU A 135 -2.77 -6.18 13.28
CA LEU A 135 -3.01 -4.79 13.62
C LEU A 135 -4.41 -4.59 14.19
N GLU A 136 -4.48 -3.74 15.20
CA GLU A 136 -5.72 -3.19 15.74
C GLU A 136 -5.83 -1.71 15.33
N ILE A 137 -6.96 -1.33 14.77
CA ILE A 137 -7.32 0.07 14.53
C ILE A 137 -8.04 0.59 15.76
N ILE A 138 -7.47 1.61 16.38
CA ILE A 138 -8.05 2.28 17.53
C ILE A 138 -8.43 3.70 17.09
N THR A 139 -9.67 4.10 17.35
CA THR A 139 -10.14 5.47 17.06
C THR A 139 -11.02 5.98 18.19
N ASP A 140 -10.85 7.26 18.52
CA ASP A 140 -11.69 8.02 19.47
C ASP A 140 -12.80 8.81 18.75
N GLN A 141 -12.85 8.75 17.41
CA GLN A 141 -13.87 9.40 16.60
C GLN A 141 -15.02 8.42 16.31
N LYS A 142 -16.20 8.73 16.85
CA LYS A 142 -17.38 7.84 16.78
C LYS A 142 -17.85 7.60 15.35
N ASP A 143 -17.86 8.63 14.53
CA ASP A 143 -18.27 8.56 13.12
C ASP A 143 -17.29 7.70 12.28
N ILE A 144 -15.99 7.78 12.57
CA ILE A 144 -14.97 6.93 11.93
C ILE A 144 -15.15 5.48 12.38
N TYR A 145 -15.34 5.24 13.68
CA TYR A 145 -15.60 3.90 14.23
C TYR A 145 -16.83 3.25 13.59
N GLU A 146 -17.95 3.97 13.50
CA GLU A 146 -19.19 3.48 12.89
C GLU A 146 -19.00 3.17 11.40
N ARG A 147 -18.32 4.04 10.65
CA ARG A 147 -18.00 3.81 9.23
C ARG A 147 -17.10 2.60 9.03
N LEU A 148 -16.06 2.44 9.86
CA LEU A 148 -15.17 1.29 9.83
C LEU A 148 -15.91 0.01 10.20
N ARG A 149 -16.71 0.02 11.26
CA ARG A 149 -17.52 -1.14 11.66
C ARG A 149 -18.52 -1.52 10.58
N ALA A 150 -19.19 -0.55 9.94
CA ALA A 150 -20.13 -0.81 8.85
C ALA A 150 -19.45 -1.48 7.64
N LYS A 151 -18.23 -1.06 7.29
CA LYS A 151 -17.42 -1.71 6.24
C LYS A 151 -16.91 -3.10 6.61
N ASN A 152 -16.70 -3.37 7.91
CA ASN A 152 -16.15 -4.64 8.41
C ASN A 152 -17.21 -5.60 8.95
N LYS A 153 -18.49 -5.22 8.95
CA LYS A 153 -19.58 -6.18 9.09
C LYS A 153 -19.60 -7.03 7.82
N PRO A 154 -19.59 -8.37 7.90
CA PRO A 154 -20.24 -9.14 6.84
C PRO A 154 -21.68 -8.58 6.79
N GLU A 155 -22.12 -8.08 5.65
CA GLU A 155 -23.40 -7.41 5.56
C GLU A 155 -24.53 -8.36 6.00
N GLU A 156 -25.02 -8.24 7.24
CA GLU A 156 -26.43 -8.46 7.53
C GLU A 156 -27.18 -7.26 6.95
N VAL A 157 -27.46 -7.33 5.65
CA VAL A 157 -28.42 -6.43 5.01
C VAL A 157 -29.78 -6.73 5.60
N SER A 158 -30.25 -5.87 6.51
CA SER A 158 -31.65 -5.86 6.92
C SER A 158 -32.50 -5.55 5.69
N CYS A 159 -33.26 -6.57 5.28
CA CYS A 159 -34.17 -6.53 4.15
C CYS A 159 -35.18 -5.37 4.30
N SER A 160 -34.96 -4.32 3.51
CA SER A 160 -36.05 -3.54 2.93
C SER A 160 -35.66 -3.15 1.50
N LYS A 161 -35.78 -4.15 0.61
CA LYS A 161 -35.67 -4.06 -0.86
C LYS A 161 -34.27 -3.67 -1.40
N GLY A 162 -33.55 -4.69 -1.85
CA GLY A 162 -32.31 -4.59 -2.65
C GLY A 162 -31.14 -5.27 -1.93
N GLN A 163 -30.88 -6.53 -2.26
CA GLN A 163 -29.86 -7.38 -1.65
C GLN A 163 -28.48 -7.12 -2.28
N PHE A 164 -27.43 -7.13 -1.47
CA PHE A 164 -26.06 -7.44 -1.91
C PHE A 164 -25.52 -8.49 -0.93
N TYR A 165 -24.86 -9.52 -1.45
CA TYR A 165 -24.15 -10.54 -0.68
C TYR A 165 -22.72 -10.63 -1.21
N ILE A 166 -21.73 -10.57 -0.32
CA ILE A 166 -20.37 -11.03 -0.60
C ILE A 166 -20.30 -12.49 -0.13
N GLY A 167 -20.46 -13.43 -1.07
CA GLY A 167 -20.31 -14.87 -0.82
C GLY A 167 -19.09 -15.43 -1.54
N LYS A 168 -18.17 -16.05 -0.80
CA LYS A 168 -17.23 -17.04 -1.35
C LYS A 168 -18.01 -18.34 -1.57
N ASN A 169 -18.10 -18.80 -2.81
CA ASN A 169 -18.42 -20.20 -3.10
C ASN A 169 -17.11 -20.97 -3.29
N THR A 170 -16.78 -21.84 -2.33
CA THR A 170 -15.88 -22.97 -2.57
C THR A 170 -16.72 -24.19 -2.93
N PHE A 171 -16.49 -24.74 -4.12
CA PHE A 171 -17.04 -26.04 -4.52
C PHE A 171 -16.18 -27.14 -3.90
N SER A 172 -16.77 -27.99 -3.05
CA SER A 172 -16.28 -29.34 -2.83
C SER A 172 -17.35 -30.32 -3.31
N SER A 173 -16.93 -31.24 -4.17
CA SER A 173 -17.69 -32.44 -4.54
C SER A 173 -17.94 -33.28 -3.29
N GLU A 174 -19.15 -33.80 -3.17
CA GLU A 174 -19.70 -34.63 -2.09
C GLU A 174 -20.41 -33.84 -0.99
N GLY A 175 -21.73 -34.04 -0.95
CA GLY A 175 -22.64 -33.33 -0.08
C GLY A 175 -22.51 -33.75 1.37
N GLN A 176 -22.17 -32.78 2.22
CA GLN A 176 -22.62 -32.67 3.60
C GLN A 176 -22.42 -31.20 4.03
N CYS A 177 -23.53 -30.51 4.29
CA CYS A 177 -23.54 -29.13 4.76
C CYS A 177 -23.28 -29.14 6.28
N SER A 178 -22.02 -29.00 6.67
CA SER A 178 -21.63 -28.65 8.03
C SER A 178 -21.39 -27.14 8.08
N MET A 179 -22.27 -26.43 8.77
CA MET A 179 -22.15 -24.99 9.05
C MET A 179 -21.10 -24.76 10.14
N GLU A 180 -19.82 -24.80 9.78
CA GLU A 180 -18.75 -24.24 10.61
C GLU A 180 -17.69 -23.60 9.71
N GLY A 181 -17.66 -22.27 9.69
CA GLY A 181 -16.77 -21.50 8.83
C GLY A 181 -17.08 -20.01 8.92
N ASN A 182 -16.86 -19.43 10.11
CA ASN A 182 -17.04 -18.02 10.39
C ASN A 182 -15.93 -17.21 9.67
N ASP A 183 -16.12 -16.86 8.40
CA ASP A 183 -15.12 -16.16 7.59
C ASP A 183 -15.10 -14.64 7.85
N SER A 184 -14.96 -14.29 9.13
CA SER A 184 -14.74 -12.94 9.68
C SER A 184 -13.26 -12.46 9.51
N SER A 185 -12.52 -13.01 8.55
CA SER A 185 -11.07 -13.23 8.70
C SER A 185 -10.15 -12.35 7.85
N MET A 186 -10.57 -11.17 7.38
CA MET A 186 -9.70 -10.31 6.52
C MET A 186 -9.68 -8.84 6.92
N CYS A 187 -9.95 -8.53 8.18
CA CYS A 187 -10.05 -7.14 8.63
C CYS A 187 -9.31 -6.97 9.96
N PRO A 188 -8.46 -5.94 10.10
CA PRO A 188 -7.81 -5.64 11.37
C PRO A 188 -8.88 -5.42 12.45
N GLY A 189 -8.58 -5.79 13.70
CA GLY A 189 -9.50 -5.56 14.81
C GLY A 189 -9.81 -4.06 14.94
N ILE A 190 -11.05 -3.68 15.24
CA ILE A 190 -11.43 -2.26 15.39
C ILE A 190 -11.96 -2.02 16.79
N ARG A 191 -11.33 -1.09 17.50
CA ARG A 191 -11.74 -0.67 18.84
C ARG A 191 -12.06 0.80 18.87
N PHE A 192 -13.23 1.11 19.43
CA PHE A 192 -13.56 2.47 19.82
C PHE A 192 -12.88 2.76 21.16
N TYR A 193 -12.05 3.80 21.18
CA TYR A 193 -11.41 4.27 22.40
C TYR A 193 -12.28 5.35 23.04
N GLN A 194 -12.67 5.11 24.28
CA GLN A 194 -13.45 6.05 25.07
C GLN A 194 -12.89 6.07 26.49
N ASP A 195 -12.23 7.18 26.82
CA ASP A 195 -11.72 7.48 28.15
C ASP A 195 -11.87 8.99 28.36
N ASP A 196 -12.54 9.38 29.44
CA ASP A 196 -12.85 10.78 29.71
C ASP A 196 -11.65 11.56 30.25
N MET A 197 -10.63 10.86 30.77
CA MET A 197 -9.49 11.46 31.47
C MET A 197 -8.21 11.42 30.64
N LEU A 198 -8.05 10.45 29.75
CA LEU A 198 -6.86 10.27 28.93
C LEU A 198 -7.23 10.22 27.44
N SER A 199 -6.75 11.18 26.64
CA SER A 199 -6.98 11.14 25.20
C SER A 199 -6.17 10.03 24.51
N LEU A 200 -6.68 9.50 23.39
CA LEU A 200 -5.97 8.50 22.59
C LEU A 200 -4.59 8.98 22.14
N SER A 201 -4.48 10.26 21.75
CA SER A 201 -3.22 10.89 21.36
C SER A 201 -2.21 10.89 22.52
N SER A 202 -2.67 11.15 23.74
CA SER A 202 -1.84 11.17 24.94
C SER A 202 -1.38 9.76 25.32
N LEU A 203 -2.29 8.78 25.29
CA LEU A 203 -2.00 7.37 25.59
C LEU A 203 -0.82 6.84 24.76
N TYR A 204 -0.77 7.17 23.46
CA TYR A 204 0.30 6.74 22.56
C TYR A 204 1.40 7.78 22.34
N SER A 205 1.34 8.90 23.08
CA SER A 205 2.27 10.02 22.97
C SER A 205 2.45 10.53 21.53
N VAL A 206 1.36 10.55 20.77
CA VAL A 206 1.37 10.92 19.34
C VAL A 206 1.92 12.32 19.14
N ASP A 207 1.48 13.28 19.95
CA ASP A 207 1.94 14.67 19.86
C ASP A 207 3.45 14.83 20.12
N LYS A 208 3.99 14.03 21.05
CA LYS A 208 5.43 14.01 21.32
C LYS A 208 6.19 13.46 20.12
N LYS A 209 5.77 12.30 19.60
CA LYS A 209 6.40 11.67 18.42
C LYS A 209 6.29 12.55 17.17
N LEU A 210 5.18 13.26 17.03
CA LEU A 210 4.97 14.21 15.94
C LEU A 210 5.94 15.40 16.04
N ARG A 211 6.11 15.99 17.24
CA ARG A 211 7.12 17.04 17.45
C ARG A 211 8.53 16.56 17.13
N GLU A 212 8.88 15.36 17.58
CA GLU A 212 10.18 14.72 17.26
C GLU A 212 10.34 14.47 15.75
N ALA A 213 9.27 14.12 15.03
CA ALA A 213 9.29 13.93 13.58
C ALA A 213 9.41 15.25 12.81
N LEU A 214 9.02 16.37 13.40
CA LEU A 214 9.13 17.72 12.82
C LEU A 214 10.45 18.42 13.14
N ASP A 215 11.17 17.96 14.17
CA ASP A 215 12.51 18.46 14.54
C ASP A 215 13.54 18.12 13.45
N SER A 216 14.48 19.00 13.16
CA SER A 216 15.58 18.71 12.22
C SER A 216 16.56 17.68 12.79
N ARG A 217 16.71 17.60 14.11
CA ARG A 217 17.63 16.66 14.77
C ARG A 217 16.94 15.35 15.15
N VAL A 218 17.60 14.22 14.88
CA VAL A 218 17.11 12.88 15.25
C VAL A 218 18.19 12.12 16.00
N TRP A 219 17.94 11.77 17.26
CA TRP A 219 18.91 11.04 18.09
C TRP A 219 18.89 9.53 17.80
N LEU A 220 20.08 8.95 17.74
CA LEU A 220 20.32 7.51 17.65
C LEU A 220 20.52 6.90 19.05
N LYS A 221 20.39 5.59 19.19
CA LYS A 221 20.55 4.87 20.48
C LYS A 221 21.97 4.94 21.00
N SER A 222 22.95 5.01 20.11
CA SER A 222 24.37 5.22 20.44
C SER A 222 24.69 6.62 20.98
N GLY A 223 23.76 7.57 20.91
CA GLY A 223 24.00 8.98 21.25
C GLY A 223 24.56 9.81 20.09
N ALA A 224 24.83 9.18 18.94
CA ALA A 224 24.94 9.83 17.65
C ALA A 224 23.60 10.47 17.24
N TYR A 225 23.60 11.32 16.21
CA TYR A 225 22.38 11.95 15.72
C TYR A 225 22.44 12.29 14.24
N LEU A 226 21.26 12.35 13.60
CA LEU A 226 21.07 12.86 12.26
C LEU A 226 20.66 14.33 12.31
N VAL A 227 21.06 15.10 11.30
CA VAL A 227 20.49 16.42 11.01
C VAL A 227 19.85 16.35 9.62
N ILE A 228 18.55 16.61 9.53
CA ILE A 228 17.77 16.50 8.30
C ILE A 228 17.35 17.89 7.84
N GLU A 229 17.83 18.30 6.66
CA GLU A 229 17.60 19.62 6.08
C GLU A 229 16.99 19.53 4.68
N PRO A 230 15.68 19.81 4.53
CA PRO A 230 15.07 19.97 3.22
C PRO A 230 15.50 21.30 2.59
N THR A 231 15.98 21.26 1.35
CA THR A 231 16.26 22.43 0.51
C THR A 231 15.23 22.52 -0.62
N GLU A 232 15.38 23.50 -1.51
CA GLU A 232 14.49 23.67 -2.67
C GLU A 232 14.52 22.45 -3.61
N ALA A 233 15.70 21.88 -3.87
CA ALA A 233 15.87 20.85 -4.89
C ALA A 233 16.02 19.44 -4.31
N LEU A 234 16.61 19.32 -3.12
CA LEU A 234 16.97 18.03 -2.51
C LEU A 234 16.91 18.08 -0.99
N THR A 235 16.92 16.91 -0.34
CA THR A 235 17.05 16.81 1.13
C THR A 235 18.45 16.35 1.48
N VAL A 236 19.12 17.05 2.39
CA VAL A 236 20.43 16.65 2.94
C VAL A 236 20.22 16.02 4.31
N ILE A 237 20.93 14.92 4.58
CA ILE A 237 20.96 14.27 5.88
C ILE A 237 22.42 14.10 6.29
N ASP A 238 22.79 14.68 7.44
CA ASP A 238 24.14 14.61 7.99
C ASP A 238 24.20 13.69 9.22
N VAL A 239 25.22 12.84 9.31
CA VAL A 239 25.40 11.86 10.40
C VAL A 239 26.52 12.28 11.34
N ASN A 240 26.17 12.55 12.59
CA ASN A 240 27.12 12.98 13.62
C ASN A 240 27.32 11.90 14.69
N SER A 241 28.56 11.60 15.05
CA SER A 241 28.91 10.62 16.10
C SER A 241 28.53 11.04 17.52
N GLY A 242 28.26 12.34 17.75
CA GLY A 242 27.92 12.86 19.07
C GLY A 242 29.07 12.73 20.07
N LYS A 243 28.77 12.44 21.35
CA LYS A 243 29.78 12.32 22.42
C LYS A 243 30.53 10.98 22.43
N TYR A 244 30.29 10.10 21.46
CA TYR A 244 30.91 8.79 21.40
C TYR A 244 32.33 8.90 20.79
N GLU A 245 33.25 9.48 21.55
CA GLU A 245 34.68 9.56 21.20
C GLU A 245 35.45 8.54 22.04
N SER A 246 35.31 7.25 21.73
CA SER A 246 36.20 6.24 22.31
C SER A 246 37.47 6.12 21.46
N GLU A 247 38.55 6.75 21.91
CA GLU A 247 39.86 6.88 21.24
C GLU A 247 40.56 5.57 20.86
N LYS A 248 40.07 4.40 21.32
CA LYS A 248 40.81 3.13 21.17
C LYS A 248 40.39 2.25 19.99
N ASP A 249 39.21 2.44 19.39
CA ASP A 249 38.72 1.69 18.21
C ASP A 249 37.76 2.56 17.36
N ALA A 250 38.23 3.71 16.88
CA ALA A 250 37.39 4.67 16.16
C ALA A 250 36.79 4.11 14.85
N HIS A 251 37.52 3.23 14.16
CA HIS A 251 37.12 2.70 12.86
C HIS A 251 35.86 1.82 12.94
N ASP A 252 35.90 0.74 13.73
CA ASP A 252 34.76 -0.17 13.93
C ASP A 252 33.56 0.54 14.57
N THR A 253 33.83 1.62 15.31
CA THR A 253 32.81 2.48 15.90
C THR A 253 32.05 3.27 14.83
N TYR A 254 32.73 3.86 13.85
CA TYR A 254 32.08 4.63 12.78
C TYR A 254 31.23 3.79 11.85
N LEU A 255 31.68 2.59 11.47
CA LEU A 255 30.86 1.68 10.68
C LEU A 255 29.56 1.34 11.43
N LYS A 256 29.64 0.99 12.72
CA LYS A 256 28.45 0.69 13.55
C LYS A 256 27.48 1.88 13.62
N ILE A 257 28.00 3.10 13.82
CA ILE A 257 27.17 4.31 13.84
C ILE A 257 26.52 4.55 12.47
N ASN A 258 27.26 4.38 11.37
CA ASN A 258 26.73 4.54 10.02
C ASN A 258 25.65 3.51 9.68
N LEU A 259 25.80 2.25 10.13
CA LEU A 259 24.78 1.22 9.97
C LEU A 259 23.51 1.56 10.77
N GLU A 260 23.65 2.03 12.01
CA GLU A 260 22.51 2.53 12.79
C GLU A 260 21.84 3.74 12.12
N ALA A 261 22.63 4.69 11.64
CA ALA A 261 22.16 5.84 10.90
C ALA A 261 21.43 5.43 9.61
N ALA A 262 21.88 4.40 8.90
CA ALA A 262 21.22 3.89 7.70
C ALA A 262 19.81 3.34 8.00
N GLU A 263 19.62 2.63 9.11
CA GLU A 263 18.27 2.20 9.54
C GLU A 263 17.37 3.41 9.84
N GLU A 264 17.91 4.40 10.56
CA GLU A 264 17.15 5.57 10.96
C GLU A 264 16.82 6.48 9.77
N VAL A 265 17.75 6.67 8.82
CA VAL A 265 17.50 7.34 7.54
C VAL A 265 16.31 6.69 6.84
N ALA A 266 16.35 5.36 6.64
CA ALA A 266 15.26 4.65 5.99
C ALA A 266 13.92 4.83 6.73
N ARG A 267 13.93 4.86 8.06
CA ARG A 267 12.75 5.12 8.89
C ARG A 267 12.22 6.55 8.69
N GLN A 268 13.10 7.56 8.69
CA GLN A 268 12.75 8.97 8.53
C GLN A 268 12.23 9.30 7.14
N LEU A 269 12.77 8.67 6.08
CA LEU A 269 12.23 8.79 4.72
C LEU A 269 10.74 8.44 4.68
N ARG A 270 10.34 7.36 5.37
CA ARG A 270 8.94 6.93 5.48
C ARG A 270 8.13 7.84 6.39
N LEU A 271 8.63 8.10 7.59
CA LEU A 271 7.92 8.87 8.63
C LEU A 271 7.61 10.30 8.18
N ARG A 272 8.58 10.98 7.58
CA ARG A 272 8.46 12.37 7.13
C ARG A 272 7.99 12.49 5.68
N ASN A 273 7.81 11.36 5.00
CA ASN A 273 7.52 11.29 3.57
C ASN A 273 8.51 12.13 2.72
N LEU A 274 9.80 12.01 2.98
CA LEU A 274 10.85 12.68 2.20
C LEU A 274 10.92 12.02 0.81
N SER A 275 11.10 12.81 -0.25
CA SER A 275 11.03 12.32 -1.63
C SER A 275 11.87 13.20 -2.56
N GLY A 276 12.13 12.71 -3.77
CA GLY A 276 13.03 13.34 -4.74
C GLY A 276 14.46 12.84 -4.54
N ILE A 277 15.40 13.76 -4.70
CA ILE A 277 16.83 13.52 -4.48
C ILE A 277 17.12 13.72 -3.00
N ILE A 278 17.74 12.73 -2.37
CA ILE A 278 18.20 12.77 -0.99
C ILE A 278 19.68 12.46 -0.98
N ILE A 279 20.46 13.27 -0.28
CA ILE A 279 21.90 13.12 -0.11
C ILE A 279 22.16 12.83 1.37
N VAL A 280 22.93 11.78 1.65
CA VAL A 280 23.32 11.40 3.02
C VAL A 280 24.83 11.51 3.17
N ASP A 281 25.27 12.36 4.09
CA ASP A 281 26.67 12.50 4.50
C ASP A 281 26.93 11.60 5.71
N PHE A 282 27.50 10.42 5.44
CA PHE A 282 27.86 9.47 6.49
C PHE A 282 29.24 9.80 7.04
N ILE A 283 29.53 9.33 8.27
CA ILE A 283 30.84 9.52 8.88
C ILE A 283 31.90 8.87 7.99
N ASN A 284 32.99 9.59 7.72
CA ASN A 284 34.09 9.11 6.88
C ASN A 284 34.67 7.78 7.38
N MET A 285 34.66 6.77 6.52
CA MET A 285 35.25 5.45 6.77
C MET A 285 36.54 5.31 5.94
N GLN A 286 37.59 4.69 6.52
CA GLN A 286 38.89 4.57 5.87
C GLN A 286 39.00 3.35 4.95
N LEU A 287 38.29 2.26 5.26
CA LEU A 287 38.33 1.05 4.47
C LEU A 287 37.24 1.07 3.38
N PRO A 288 37.59 0.81 2.10
CA PRO A 288 36.60 0.68 1.03
C PRO A 288 35.59 -0.47 1.25
N GLY A 289 35.97 -1.48 2.05
CA GLY A 289 35.09 -2.59 2.44
C GLY A 289 33.87 -2.11 3.22
N ASP A 290 34.08 -1.21 4.18
CA ASP A 290 33.05 -0.63 5.04
C ASP A 290 32.06 0.23 4.25
N GLN A 291 32.54 1.03 3.29
CA GLN A 291 31.67 1.79 2.38
C GLN A 291 30.75 0.87 1.58
N LYS A 292 31.30 -0.24 1.08
CA LYS A 292 30.52 -1.24 0.34
C LYS A 292 29.50 -1.93 1.24
N GLU A 293 29.88 -2.27 2.47
CA GLU A 293 28.98 -2.86 3.47
C GLU A 293 27.83 -1.91 3.80
N LEU A 294 28.12 -0.64 4.08
CA LEU A 294 27.13 0.40 4.34
C LEU A 294 26.15 0.55 3.17
N LEU A 295 26.63 0.63 1.93
CA LEU A 295 25.77 0.74 0.75
C LEU A 295 24.87 -0.48 0.57
N GLN A 296 25.41 -1.69 0.77
CA GLN A 296 24.62 -2.92 0.69
C GLN A 296 23.54 -2.97 1.78
N TYR A 297 23.90 -2.57 2.99
CA TYR A 297 22.98 -2.54 4.12
C TYR A 297 21.89 -1.47 3.92
N LEU A 298 22.26 -0.26 3.49
CA LEU A 298 21.33 0.81 3.17
C LEU A 298 20.34 0.36 2.08
N LYS A 299 20.82 -0.27 1.00
CA LYS A 299 19.97 -0.88 -0.04
C LYS A 299 18.97 -1.88 0.53
N LYS A 300 19.40 -2.72 1.47
CA LYS A 300 18.54 -3.70 2.15
C LYS A 300 17.48 -3.06 3.04
N VAL A 301 17.79 -1.97 3.75
CA VAL A 301 16.80 -1.35 4.66
C VAL A 301 15.80 -0.46 3.91
N VAL A 302 16.22 0.22 2.84
CA VAL A 302 15.30 1.04 2.03
C VAL A 302 14.41 0.21 1.12
N SER A 303 14.80 -1.02 0.76
CA SER A 303 13.95 -1.92 -0.04
C SER A 303 12.66 -2.34 0.67
N ARG A 304 12.60 -2.18 2.00
CA ARG A 304 11.39 -2.35 2.80
C ARG A 304 10.39 -1.20 2.63
N ASP A 305 10.80 -0.09 2.01
CA ASP A 305 9.89 0.99 1.68
C ASP A 305 9.00 0.59 0.49
N ARG A 306 7.69 0.77 0.68
CA ARG A 306 6.68 0.54 -0.36
C ARG A 306 6.79 1.53 -1.49
N ILE A 307 7.29 2.73 -1.17
CA ILE A 307 7.49 3.77 -2.15
C ILE A 307 8.81 3.48 -2.85
N PRO A 308 8.80 3.42 -4.20
CA PRO A 308 10.01 3.22 -4.98
C PRO A 308 11.18 4.07 -4.49
N THR A 309 12.14 3.41 -3.84
CA THR A 309 13.34 4.02 -3.26
C THR A 309 14.56 3.28 -3.77
N ASN A 310 15.53 4.01 -4.29
CA ASN A 310 16.75 3.45 -4.85
C ASN A 310 17.96 4.18 -4.29
N VAL A 311 18.91 3.42 -3.73
CA VAL A 311 20.25 3.92 -3.42
C VAL A 311 21.06 3.83 -4.71
N VAL A 312 21.51 4.97 -5.22
CA VAL A 312 22.22 5.07 -6.50
C VAL A 312 23.65 4.61 -6.30
N ASP A 313 24.50 5.49 -5.76
CA ASP A 313 25.88 5.19 -5.43
C ASP A 313 26.42 6.20 -4.40
N MET A 314 27.70 6.06 -4.05
CA MET A 314 28.47 7.06 -3.34
C MET A 314 29.19 7.97 -4.34
N THR A 315 29.07 9.28 -4.16
CA THR A 315 29.77 10.29 -4.96
C THR A 315 31.28 10.27 -4.67
N ALA A 316 32.07 10.93 -5.52
CA ALA A 316 33.51 11.11 -5.29
C ALA A 316 33.83 11.91 -4.00
N LEU A 317 32.85 12.63 -3.45
CA LEU A 317 32.97 13.37 -2.19
C LEU A 317 32.58 12.53 -0.96
N GLY A 318 32.21 11.26 -1.13
CA GLY A 318 31.79 10.38 -0.02
C GLY A 318 30.30 10.45 0.33
N LEU A 319 29.52 11.29 -0.35
CA LEU A 319 28.08 11.44 -0.12
C LEU A 319 27.29 10.31 -0.78
N VAL A 320 26.30 9.76 -0.10
CA VAL A 320 25.44 8.70 -0.65
C VAL A 320 24.16 9.29 -1.26
N GLU A 321 23.86 8.89 -2.49
CA GLU A 321 22.71 9.37 -3.24
C GLU A 321 21.52 8.40 -3.16
N ILE A 322 20.35 8.93 -2.80
CA ILE A 322 19.09 8.19 -2.76
C ILE A 322 18.06 8.91 -3.62
N THR A 323 17.29 8.14 -4.39
CA THR A 323 16.12 8.63 -5.10
C THR A 323 14.86 7.96 -4.56
N ARG A 324 13.87 8.75 -4.18
CA ARG A 324 12.58 8.24 -3.69
C ARG A 324 11.42 8.90 -4.43
N LYS A 325 10.50 8.10 -4.96
CA LYS A 325 9.38 8.60 -5.77
C LYS A 325 8.46 9.52 -4.95
N LYS A 326 8.23 10.74 -5.43
CA LYS A 326 7.27 11.68 -4.82
C LYS A 326 5.84 11.20 -5.03
N ILE A 327 5.09 11.06 -3.94
CA ILE A 327 3.68 10.64 -3.95
C ILE A 327 2.76 11.70 -3.33
N ASN A 328 3.20 12.32 -2.24
CA ASN A 328 2.48 13.29 -1.42
C ASN A 328 3.47 14.34 -0.92
N ARG A 329 2.98 15.44 -0.36
CA ARG A 329 3.81 16.46 0.32
C ARG A 329 4.52 15.85 1.55
N PRO A 330 5.74 16.28 1.89
CA PRO A 330 6.41 15.86 3.12
C PRO A 330 5.67 16.35 4.36
N LEU A 331 5.89 15.69 5.49
CA LEU A 331 5.22 15.96 6.76
C LEU A 331 5.33 17.43 7.18
N GLN A 332 6.52 18.02 7.06
CA GLN A 332 6.76 19.39 7.49
C GLN A 332 5.95 20.43 6.69
N GLU A 333 5.70 20.18 5.40
CA GLU A 333 4.85 21.05 4.57
C GLU A 333 3.37 20.93 4.96
N GLN A 334 2.91 19.73 5.31
CA GLN A 334 1.51 19.49 5.70
C GLN A 334 1.09 20.19 7.00
N PHE A 335 2.05 20.54 7.86
CA PHE A 335 1.80 21.18 9.16
C PHE A 335 2.05 22.70 9.16
N ARG A 336 2.56 23.26 8.05
CA ARG A 336 2.79 24.71 7.91
C ARG A 336 1.59 25.43 7.26
N GLU A 337 0.70 24.69 6.60
CA GLU A 337 -0.61 25.15 6.13
C GLU A 337 -1.69 24.80 7.15
#